data_AF-A0A397SUX8-F1
#
_entry.id   AF-A0A397SUX8-F1
#
_cell.length_a   1.000
_cell.length_b   1.000
_cell.length_c   1.000
_cell.angle_alpha   90.00
_cell.angle_beta   90.00
_cell.angle_gamma   90.00
#
_symmetry.space_group_name_H-M   'P 1'
#
loop_
_entity.id
_entity.type
_entity.pdbx_description
1 polymer ?
#
loop_
_entity_poly.entity_id
_entity_poly.type
_entity_poly.pdbx_seq_one_letter_code
_entity_poly.pdbx_strand_id
1 'polypeptide(L)'
;MLPPHNGAASIKGGVNNDTLFLFGGFTNDQTMALVYTFDPQSITWTAPKVIGINNVRKRSLTGINHDGGYNDITLSFGSKTLNINQGNALTLSEVYLYDTSNDIWSTKTTSGKIPSIRVGFSTVLGLDGQRILIFGGMFVNPGYLDTTLYVLDLTNYNWYVPKISGKIPNPRTMHKANVIGKYMVISFGKYKI
;
A
#
# COMPACT_ATOMS: atom_id res chain seq x y z
N MET A 1 15.32 -19.41 7.81
CA MET A 1 16.00 -18.55 6.81
C MET A 1 14.92 -17.91 5.95
N LEU A 2 15.02 -16.61 5.65
CA LEU A 2 14.05 -15.90 4.81
C LEU A 2 14.30 -16.23 3.33
N PRO A 3 13.33 -16.78 2.57
CA PRO A 3 13.52 -17.05 1.15
C PRO A 3 13.67 -15.77 0.33
N PRO A 4 14.47 -15.76 -0.75
CA PRO A 4 14.59 -14.60 -1.63
C PRO A 4 13.25 -14.22 -2.28
N HIS A 5 12.87 -12.95 -2.15
CA HIS A 5 11.68 -12.39 -2.78
C HIS A 5 11.79 -10.85 -2.89
N ASN A 6 11.03 -10.24 -3.80
CA ASN A 6 11.08 -8.80 -4.06
C ASN A 6 9.71 -8.11 -3.94
N GLY A 7 9.73 -6.82 -3.57
CA GLY A 7 8.51 -6.01 -3.48
C GLY A 7 7.58 -6.37 -2.32
N ALA A 8 8.12 -6.93 -1.23
CA ALA A 8 7.35 -7.11 0.01
C ALA A 8 7.16 -5.78 0.75
N ALA A 9 6.04 -5.65 1.45
CA ALA A 9 5.84 -4.59 2.45
C ALA A 9 6.59 -4.94 3.71
N SER A 10 7.09 -3.93 4.41
CA SER A 10 7.53 -4.09 5.79
C SER A 10 6.89 -3.06 6.71
N ILE A 11 6.64 -3.46 7.95
CA ILE A 11 6.12 -2.61 9.02
C ILE A 11 6.62 -3.11 10.36
N LYS A 12 6.81 -2.20 11.30
CA LYS A 12 7.09 -2.51 12.70
C LYS A 12 5.77 -2.72 13.45
N GLY A 13 5.67 -3.78 14.24
CA GLY A 13 4.44 -4.12 14.96
C GLY A 13 4.67 -5.15 16.06
N GLY A 14 3.61 -5.90 16.38
CA GLY A 14 3.58 -6.83 17.52
C GLY A 14 3.11 -6.14 18.80
N VAL A 15 2.82 -6.93 19.83
CA VAL A 15 2.27 -6.45 21.11
C VAL A 15 3.09 -5.31 21.72
N ASN A 16 4.42 -5.39 21.60
CA ASN A 16 5.35 -4.41 22.15
C ASN A 16 5.88 -3.42 21.11
N ASN A 17 5.42 -3.51 19.86
CA ASN A 17 5.96 -2.74 18.74
C ASN A 17 7.49 -2.84 18.70
N ASP A 18 8.02 -4.06 18.61
CA ASP A 18 9.45 -4.39 18.59
C ASP A 18 9.81 -5.40 17.47
N THR A 19 8.80 -5.94 16.78
CA THR A 19 8.95 -6.95 15.75
C THR A 19 8.82 -6.32 14.37
N LEU A 20 9.69 -6.69 13.43
CA LEU A 20 9.56 -6.31 12.03
C LEU A 20 8.74 -7.36 11.29
N PHE A 21 7.64 -6.94 10.67
CA PHE A 21 6.83 -7.78 9.80
C PHE A 21 7.21 -7.52 8.35
N LEU A 22 7.24 -8.59 7.57
CA LEU A 22 7.46 -8.60 6.13
C LEU A 22 6.32 -9.35 5.45
N PHE A 23 5.64 -8.68 4.53
CA PHE A 23 4.39 -9.14 3.92
C PHE A 23 4.50 -9.28 2.40
N GLY A 24 4.14 -10.44 1.89
CA GLY A 24 3.93 -10.70 0.47
C GLY A 24 5.22 -10.72 -0.34
N GLY A 25 5.23 -9.94 -1.41
CA GLY A 25 6.30 -9.94 -2.41
C GLY A 25 6.22 -11.11 -3.38
N PHE A 26 7.08 -11.02 -4.39
CA PHE A 26 7.19 -12.00 -5.47
C PHE A 26 8.36 -12.93 -5.27
N THR A 27 8.11 -14.22 -5.47
CA THR A 27 9.12 -15.26 -5.53
C THR A 27 8.67 -16.32 -6.52
N ASN A 28 9.63 -17.12 -7.00
CA ASN A 28 9.35 -18.34 -7.76
C ASN A 28 9.02 -19.52 -6.84
N ASP A 29 9.31 -19.41 -5.53
CA ASP A 29 9.00 -20.42 -4.54
C ASP A 29 7.53 -20.34 -4.08
N GLN A 30 6.71 -21.27 -4.56
CA GLN A 30 5.28 -21.32 -4.21
C GLN A 30 5.01 -21.76 -2.77
N THR A 31 6.02 -22.31 -2.07
CA THR A 31 5.89 -22.76 -0.67
C THR A 31 6.17 -21.65 0.35
N MET A 32 6.65 -20.50 -0.13
CA MET A 32 6.99 -19.37 0.72
C MET A 32 5.76 -18.89 1.51
N ALA A 33 5.93 -18.64 2.80
CA ALA A 33 4.90 -18.01 3.62
C ALA A 33 4.55 -16.59 3.12
N LEU A 34 3.35 -16.12 3.45
CA LEU A 34 2.91 -14.77 3.11
C LEU A 34 3.43 -13.71 4.10
N VAL A 35 3.62 -14.12 5.35
CA VAL A 35 4.08 -13.26 6.44
C VAL A 35 5.36 -13.86 7.02
N TYR A 36 6.36 -13.00 7.19
CA TYR A 36 7.54 -13.29 7.99
C TYR A 36 7.67 -12.23 9.08
N THR A 37 8.12 -12.65 10.25
CA THR A 37 8.47 -11.78 11.37
C THR A 37 9.96 -11.88 11.64
N PHE A 38 10.56 -10.75 11.96
CA PHE A 38 11.95 -10.64 12.38
C PHE A 38 12.01 -10.03 13.77
N ASP A 39 12.59 -10.79 14.70
CA ASP A 39 12.93 -10.31 16.03
C ASP A 39 14.35 -9.72 16.02
N PRO A 40 14.51 -8.39 16.18
CA PRO A 40 15.82 -7.75 16.18
C PRO A 40 16.65 -8.07 17.42
N GLN A 41 16.07 -8.56 18.52
CA GLN A 41 16.80 -8.92 19.73
C GLN A 41 17.50 -10.28 19.56
N SER A 42 16.78 -11.28 19.07
CA SER A 42 17.34 -12.61 18.80
C SER A 42 17.96 -12.76 17.41
N ILE A 43 17.75 -11.79 16.51
CA ILE A 43 18.17 -11.82 15.10
C ILE A 43 17.61 -13.06 14.39
N THR A 44 16.34 -13.37 14.65
CA THR A 44 15.68 -14.56 14.09
C THR A 44 14.50 -14.19 13.19
N TRP A 45 14.34 -15.00 12.14
CA TRP A 45 13.19 -14.95 11.25
C TRP A 45 12.24 -16.11 11.54
N THR A 46 10.96 -15.81 11.68
CA THR A 46 9.90 -16.80 11.86
C THR A 46 8.76 -16.57 10.88
N ALA A 47 8.01 -17.62 10.57
CA ALA A 47 6.77 -17.52 9.82
C ALA A 47 5.61 -17.86 10.76
N PRO A 48 4.81 -16.87 11.21
CA PRO A 48 3.71 -17.13 12.14
C PRO A 48 2.62 -17.95 11.46
N LYS A 49 1.87 -18.73 12.26
CA LYS A 49 0.67 -19.42 11.79
C LYS A 49 -0.47 -18.41 11.69
N VAL A 50 -0.61 -17.84 10.52
CA VAL A 50 -1.62 -16.83 10.21
C VAL A 50 -2.99 -17.48 10.05
N ILE A 51 -4.02 -16.88 10.66
CA ILE A 51 -5.43 -17.30 10.54
C ILE A 51 -6.31 -16.19 9.97
N GLY A 52 -7.50 -16.54 9.46
CA GLY A 52 -8.46 -15.59 8.87
C GLY A 52 -8.50 -15.60 7.34
N ILE A 53 -8.96 -14.50 6.74
CA ILE A 53 -9.15 -14.37 5.29
C ILE A 53 -7.79 -14.08 4.63
N ASN A 54 -7.08 -15.09 4.08
CA ASN A 54 -5.94 -14.77 3.22
C ASN A 54 -5.52 -15.88 2.24
N ASN A 55 -5.94 -15.75 0.97
CA ASN A 55 -5.49 -16.64 -0.11
C ASN A 55 -4.67 -15.91 -1.20
N VAL A 56 -4.33 -14.61 -1.04
CA VAL A 56 -3.79 -13.82 -2.17
C VAL A 56 -2.44 -13.17 -1.83
N ARG A 57 -1.38 -13.67 -2.47
CA ARG A 57 -0.04 -13.07 -2.46
C ARG A 57 0.00 -11.80 -3.30
N LYS A 58 0.36 -10.66 -2.70
CA LYS A 58 0.41 -9.34 -3.36
C LYS A 58 1.85 -8.82 -3.49
N ARG A 59 2.12 -8.06 -4.56
CA ARG A 59 3.42 -7.41 -4.85
C ARG A 59 3.35 -5.90 -4.61
N SER A 60 4.51 -5.31 -4.32
CA SER A 60 4.74 -3.87 -4.16
C SER A 60 3.94 -3.23 -3.02
N LEU A 61 3.55 -3.99 -2.01
CA LEU A 61 2.82 -3.46 -0.86
C LEU A 61 3.69 -2.40 -0.12
N THR A 62 3.09 -1.28 0.29
CA THR A 62 3.67 -0.38 1.30
C THR A 62 3.10 -0.73 2.68
N GLY A 63 3.89 -0.57 3.75
CA GLY A 63 3.56 -1.01 5.11
C GLY A 63 2.31 -0.38 5.74
N ILE A 64 1.68 0.58 5.07
CA ILE A 64 0.41 1.21 5.48
C ILE A 64 -0.52 0.99 4.29
N ASN A 65 -1.51 0.11 4.46
CA ASN A 65 -1.96 -0.84 3.45
C ASN A 65 -2.32 -0.33 2.02
N HIS A 66 -2.20 -1.28 1.09
CA HIS A 66 -2.49 -1.23 -0.34
C HIS A 66 -1.72 -0.13 -1.07
N ASP A 67 -0.47 -0.38 -1.49
CA ASP A 67 -0.14 0.04 -2.86
C ASP A 67 -1.06 -0.81 -3.73
N GLY A 68 -1.68 -0.24 -4.76
CA GLY A 68 -2.63 -0.93 -5.62
C GLY A 68 -1.94 -2.06 -6.36
N GLY A 69 -1.71 -3.14 -5.64
CA GLY A 69 -0.97 -4.29 -6.08
C GLY A 69 -1.66 -4.81 -7.31
N TYR A 70 -0.86 -5.24 -8.26
CA TYR A 70 -1.36 -5.96 -9.41
C TYR A 70 -1.06 -7.42 -9.21
N ASN A 71 -2.09 -8.24 -9.43
CA ASN A 71 -1.96 -9.69 -9.43
C ASN A 71 -1.50 -10.21 -10.81
N ASP A 72 -1.34 -9.31 -11.78
CA ASP A 72 -1.14 -9.64 -13.18
C ASP A 72 0.24 -9.20 -13.68
N ILE A 73 1.05 -10.17 -14.10
CA ILE A 73 2.39 -9.93 -14.67
C ILE A 73 2.33 -9.25 -16.05
N THR A 74 1.15 -9.21 -16.68
CA THR A 74 0.93 -8.53 -17.97
C THR A 74 0.65 -7.04 -17.83
N LEU A 75 0.64 -6.51 -16.59
CA LEU A 75 0.34 -5.11 -16.35
C LEU A 75 1.37 -4.19 -17.03
N SER A 76 0.90 -3.41 -18.00
CA SER A 76 1.74 -2.47 -18.75
C SER A 76 1.13 -1.08 -18.76
N PHE A 77 1.98 -0.06 -18.88
CA PHE A 77 1.56 1.34 -18.80
C PHE A 77 2.18 2.19 -19.91
N GLY A 78 1.45 3.22 -20.32
CA GLY A 78 2.00 4.25 -21.19
C GLY A 78 3.00 5.11 -20.42
N SER A 79 4.28 5.02 -20.74
CA SER A 79 5.36 5.77 -20.05
C SER A 79 5.16 7.30 -20.05
N LYS A 80 4.35 7.82 -21.00
CA LYS A 80 4.00 9.24 -21.14
C LYS A 80 2.66 9.62 -20.53
N THR A 81 1.73 8.66 -20.36
CA THR A 81 0.34 8.92 -19.97
C THR A 81 0.02 8.43 -18.56
N LEU A 82 0.82 7.50 -18.02
CA LEU A 82 0.57 6.81 -16.75
C LEU A 82 -0.74 6.00 -16.73
N ASN A 83 -1.37 5.80 -17.90
CA ASN A 83 -2.56 4.97 -18.05
C ASN A 83 -2.17 3.48 -18.07
N ILE A 84 -3.05 2.63 -17.53
CA ILE A 84 -2.97 1.18 -17.67
C ILE A 84 -3.33 0.82 -19.12
N ASN A 85 -2.40 0.19 -19.84
CA ASN A 85 -2.60 -0.25 -21.23
C ASN A 85 -3.03 -1.72 -21.32
N GLN A 86 -2.64 -2.53 -20.35
CA GLN A 86 -2.94 -3.98 -20.27
C GLN A 86 -2.90 -4.41 -18.80
N GLY A 87 -3.72 -5.39 -18.40
CA GLY A 87 -3.83 -5.94 -17.04
C GLY A 87 -4.84 -5.22 -16.13
N ASN A 88 -5.14 -5.82 -14.97
CA ASN A 88 -6.08 -5.27 -13.97
C ASN A 88 -5.36 -4.90 -12.67
N ALA A 89 -5.62 -3.69 -12.18
CA ALA A 89 -5.22 -3.27 -10.85
C ALA A 89 -6.40 -3.39 -9.88
N LEU A 90 -6.09 -3.63 -8.60
CA LEU A 90 -7.09 -3.87 -7.57
C LEU A 90 -7.83 -2.58 -7.22
N THR A 91 -9.13 -2.72 -6.93
CA THR A 91 -9.96 -1.62 -6.44
C THR A 91 -9.54 -1.23 -5.03
N LEU A 92 -9.88 0.00 -4.63
CA LEU A 92 -9.70 0.49 -3.26
C LEU A 92 -10.99 0.42 -2.43
N SER A 93 -11.96 -0.40 -2.89
CA SER A 93 -13.26 -0.64 -2.27
C SER A 93 -13.20 -1.58 -1.06
N GLU A 94 -12.04 -2.18 -0.81
CA GLU A 94 -11.79 -3.06 0.33
C GLU A 94 -10.38 -2.78 0.85
N VAL A 95 -10.21 -2.78 2.17
CA VAL A 95 -8.91 -2.81 2.82
C VAL A 95 -8.73 -4.10 3.59
N TYR A 96 -7.51 -4.61 3.54
CA TYR A 96 -7.09 -5.75 4.34
C TYR A 96 -6.49 -5.21 5.63
N LEU A 97 -6.69 -5.92 6.73
CA LEU A 97 -6.15 -5.55 8.03
C LEU A 97 -5.42 -6.76 8.58
N TYR A 98 -4.18 -6.56 8.97
CA TYR A 98 -3.43 -7.56 9.70
C TYR A 98 -3.25 -7.11 11.13
N ASP A 99 -3.83 -7.85 12.06
CA ASP A 99 -3.59 -7.66 13.48
C ASP A 99 -2.23 -8.29 13.83
N THR A 100 -1.20 -7.45 13.94
CA THR A 100 0.16 -7.89 14.28
C THR A 100 0.30 -8.44 15.70
N SER A 101 -0.70 -8.25 16.56
CA SER A 101 -0.66 -8.75 17.94
C SER A 101 -1.23 -10.16 18.03
N ASN A 102 -2.18 -10.49 17.17
CA ASN A 102 -2.90 -11.76 17.18
C ASN A 102 -2.65 -12.64 15.93
N ASP A 103 -1.89 -12.14 14.95
CA ASP A 103 -1.61 -12.77 13.66
C ASP A 103 -2.88 -13.12 12.84
N ILE A 104 -3.86 -12.22 12.86
CA ILE A 104 -5.17 -12.41 12.22
C ILE A 104 -5.34 -11.45 11.04
N TRP A 105 -5.75 -11.99 9.88
CA TRP A 105 -6.25 -11.17 8.78
C TRP A 105 -7.76 -10.98 8.87
N SER A 106 -8.18 -9.74 8.61
CA SER A 106 -9.57 -9.39 8.37
C SER A 106 -9.67 -8.43 7.19
N THR A 107 -10.89 -8.17 6.73
CA THR A 107 -11.14 -7.18 5.68
C THR A 107 -12.24 -6.21 6.09
N LYS A 108 -12.22 -5.03 5.47
CA LYS A 108 -13.22 -3.99 5.63
C LYS A 108 -13.57 -3.41 4.27
N THR A 109 -14.86 -3.38 3.95
CA THR A 109 -15.38 -2.62 2.82
C THR A 109 -15.19 -1.13 3.08
N THR A 110 -14.73 -0.41 2.06
CA THR A 110 -14.61 1.05 2.12
C THR A 110 -15.80 1.71 1.44
N SER A 111 -16.00 2.99 1.75
CA SER A 111 -17.12 3.79 1.24
C SER A 111 -16.67 5.21 0.86
N GLY A 112 -17.60 6.06 0.43
CA GLY A 112 -17.33 7.47 0.13
C GLY A 112 -16.77 7.69 -1.28
N LYS A 113 -15.86 8.66 -1.42
CA LYS A 113 -15.21 8.97 -2.70
C LYS A 113 -14.01 8.04 -2.91
N ILE A 114 -14.32 6.77 -3.18
CA ILE A 114 -13.33 5.72 -3.41
C ILE A 114 -12.42 6.14 -4.59
N PRO A 115 -11.09 6.13 -4.41
CA PRO A 115 -10.18 6.48 -5.50
C PRO A 115 -10.30 5.50 -6.66
N SER A 116 -10.08 5.98 -7.88
CA SER A 116 -9.97 5.09 -9.04
C SER A 116 -8.88 4.03 -8.84
N ILE A 117 -9.00 2.94 -9.60
CA ILE A 117 -7.97 1.92 -9.71
C ILE A 117 -6.64 2.59 -10.10
N ARG A 118 -5.62 2.39 -9.26
CA ARG A 118 -4.31 3.03 -9.39
C ARG A 118 -3.21 2.16 -8.85
N VAL A 119 -1.98 2.29 -9.35
CA VAL A 119 -0.80 1.54 -8.85
C VAL A 119 0.42 2.42 -8.66
N GLY A 120 1.37 2.00 -7.83
CA GLY A 120 2.63 2.71 -7.63
C GLY A 120 2.42 4.10 -7.03
N PHE A 121 1.35 4.24 -6.25
CA PHE A 121 1.11 5.39 -5.41
C PHE A 121 1.86 5.20 -4.09
N SER A 122 2.02 6.28 -3.34
CA SER A 122 2.60 6.20 -2.00
C SER A 122 1.52 6.36 -0.95
N THR A 123 1.77 5.78 0.22
CA THR A 123 0.88 5.88 1.39
C THR A 123 1.65 6.41 2.59
N VAL A 124 0.99 7.21 3.43
CA VAL A 124 1.49 7.60 4.76
C VAL A 124 0.37 7.54 5.79
N LEU A 125 0.74 7.27 7.03
CA LEU A 125 -0.17 7.32 8.17
C LEU A 125 -0.25 8.77 8.67
N GLY A 126 -1.46 9.25 8.87
CA GLY A 126 -1.71 10.54 9.48
C GLY A 126 -1.13 10.60 10.90
N LEU A 127 -0.79 11.81 11.35
CA LEU A 127 -0.19 12.02 12.67
C LEU A 127 -1.10 11.58 13.84
N ASP A 128 -2.40 11.45 13.60
CA ASP A 128 -3.38 10.96 14.57
C ASP A 128 -3.50 9.43 14.60
N GLY A 129 -2.80 8.71 13.72
CA GLY A 129 -2.90 7.27 13.58
C GLY A 129 -4.26 6.78 13.05
N GLN A 130 -5.15 7.67 12.63
CA GLN A 130 -6.53 7.36 12.27
C GLN A 130 -6.84 7.60 10.80
N ARG A 131 -5.86 8.08 10.02
CA ARG A 131 -6.03 8.38 8.60
C ARG A 131 -4.90 7.79 7.78
N ILE A 132 -5.21 7.22 6.62
CA ILE A 132 -4.22 6.87 5.61
C ILE A 132 -4.34 7.89 4.48
N LEU A 133 -3.24 8.54 4.15
CA LEU A 133 -3.15 9.44 3.01
C LEU A 133 -2.50 8.70 1.87
N ILE A 134 -3.07 8.78 0.67
CA ILE A 134 -2.47 8.23 -0.55
C ILE A 134 -2.13 9.36 -1.52
N PHE A 135 -0.97 9.30 -2.16
CA PHE A 135 -0.55 10.28 -3.15
C PHE A 135 -0.09 9.64 -4.47
N GLY A 136 -0.56 10.19 -5.59
CA GLY A 136 -0.10 9.85 -6.93
C GLY A 136 -0.60 8.50 -7.42
N GLY A 137 0.28 7.80 -8.12
CA GLY A 137 0.00 6.54 -8.80
C GLY A 137 -0.17 6.69 -10.30
N MET A 138 -0.09 5.55 -11.00
CA MET A 138 -0.56 5.37 -12.36
C MET A 138 -2.03 4.98 -12.29
N PHE A 139 -2.89 5.79 -12.89
CA PHE A 139 -4.33 5.59 -12.92
C PHE A 139 -4.82 5.86 -14.34
N VAL A 140 -5.93 5.21 -14.72
CA VAL A 140 -6.64 5.57 -15.94
C VAL A 140 -7.29 6.91 -15.68
N ASN A 141 -6.82 7.99 -16.32
CA ASN A 141 -7.40 9.32 -16.16
C ASN A 141 -8.87 9.30 -16.66
N PRO A 142 -9.89 9.36 -15.78
CA PRO A 142 -11.29 9.30 -16.20
C PRO A 142 -11.83 10.69 -16.57
N GLY A 143 -11.00 11.75 -16.49
CA GLY A 143 -11.42 13.15 -16.53
C GLY A 143 -11.29 13.85 -15.16
N TYR A 144 -11.84 15.07 -15.07
CA TYR A 144 -11.68 16.05 -13.97
C TYR A 144 -12.02 15.58 -12.53
N LEU A 145 -12.60 14.39 -12.34
CA LEU A 145 -13.17 13.97 -11.07
C LEU A 145 -12.21 13.17 -10.17
N ASP A 146 -11.13 12.65 -10.75
CA ASP A 146 -10.13 11.88 -10.03
C ASP A 146 -8.91 12.75 -9.67
N THR A 147 -8.41 12.59 -8.43
CA THR A 147 -7.38 13.46 -7.86
C THR A 147 -6.11 12.67 -7.50
N THR A 148 -5.01 13.38 -7.32
CA THR A 148 -3.75 12.77 -6.88
C THR A 148 -3.69 12.49 -5.38
N LEU A 149 -4.60 13.03 -4.57
CA LEU A 149 -4.57 12.93 -3.11
C LEU A 149 -5.93 12.46 -2.59
N TYR A 150 -5.91 11.40 -1.79
CA TYR A 150 -7.08 10.91 -1.08
C TYR A 150 -6.72 10.57 0.36
N VAL A 151 -7.73 10.57 1.22
CA VAL A 151 -7.62 10.16 2.62
C VAL A 151 -8.66 9.07 2.89
N LEU A 152 -8.21 7.98 3.52
CA LEU A 152 -9.07 6.99 4.14
C LEU A 152 -9.12 7.28 5.64
N ASP A 153 -10.32 7.55 6.15
CA ASP A 153 -10.59 7.58 7.59
C ASP A 153 -10.73 6.14 8.11
N LEU A 154 -9.88 5.75 9.05
CA LEU A 154 -9.83 4.40 9.60
C LEU A 154 -10.92 4.14 10.65
N THR A 155 -11.61 5.18 11.12
CA THR A 155 -12.70 5.03 12.10
C THR A 155 -13.97 4.46 11.45
N ASN A 156 -14.20 4.79 10.17
CA ASN A 156 -15.40 4.42 9.43
C ASN A 156 -15.10 3.84 8.03
N TYR A 157 -13.83 3.70 7.67
CA TYR A 157 -13.37 3.21 6.36
C TYR A 157 -13.93 4.03 5.18
N ASN A 158 -14.09 5.34 5.38
CA ASN A 158 -14.58 6.27 4.36
C ASN A 158 -13.44 6.98 3.65
N TRP A 159 -13.44 6.89 2.32
CA TRP A 159 -12.55 7.66 1.46
C TRP A 159 -13.12 9.04 1.19
N TYR A 160 -12.26 10.06 1.24
CA TYR A 160 -12.62 11.42 0.85
C TYR A 160 -11.44 12.16 0.23
N VAL A 161 -11.76 13.25 -0.48
CA VAL A 161 -10.75 14.20 -0.96
C VAL A 161 -10.61 15.28 0.11
N PRO A 162 -9.42 15.48 0.70
CA PRO A 162 -9.24 16.46 1.75
C PRO A 162 -9.41 17.87 1.19
N LYS A 163 -9.68 18.84 2.07
CA LYS A 163 -9.61 20.25 1.69
C LYS A 163 -8.15 20.60 1.44
N ILE A 164 -7.85 21.09 0.24
CA ILE A 164 -6.49 21.40 -0.19
C ILE A 164 -6.37 22.90 -0.44
N SER A 165 -5.27 23.49 0.01
CA SER A 165 -4.87 24.86 -0.30
C SER A 165 -3.49 24.87 -0.95
N GLY A 166 -3.25 25.84 -1.85
CA GLY A 166 -2.00 25.93 -2.59
C GLY A 166 -1.93 25.03 -3.82
N LYS A 167 -0.73 24.94 -4.41
CA LYS A 167 -0.48 24.16 -5.64
C LYS A 167 -0.11 22.73 -5.28
N ILE A 168 -0.95 21.78 -5.67
CA ILE A 168 -0.64 20.35 -5.53
C ILE A 168 0.44 19.99 -6.56
N PRO A 169 1.50 19.24 -6.18
CA PRO A 169 2.45 18.73 -7.15
C PRO A 169 1.78 17.85 -8.20
N ASN A 170 2.31 17.82 -9.41
CA ASN A 170 1.81 16.92 -10.45
C ASN A 170 1.81 15.47 -9.94
N PRO A 171 0.77 14.68 -10.29
CA PRO A 171 0.75 13.25 -9.99
C PRO A 171 2.04 12.58 -10.48
N ARG A 172 2.54 11.63 -9.68
CA ARG A 172 3.75 10.85 -10.00
C ARG A 172 3.58 9.40 -9.57
N THR A 173 4.37 8.52 -10.15
CA THR A 173 4.36 7.08 -9.85
C THR A 173 5.72 6.57 -9.44
N MET A 174 5.75 5.41 -8.77
CA MET A 174 6.97 4.73 -8.31
C MET A 174 7.85 5.66 -7.46
N HIS A 175 7.20 6.53 -6.70
CA HIS A 175 7.81 7.49 -5.79
C HIS A 175 7.73 6.95 -4.35
N LYS A 176 8.37 7.66 -3.42
CA LYS A 176 8.23 7.39 -1.99
C LYS A 176 7.58 8.58 -1.29
N ALA A 177 6.84 8.29 -0.24
CA ALA A 177 6.35 9.30 0.69
C ALA A 177 6.74 8.94 2.11
N ASN A 178 7.05 9.96 2.90
CA ASN A 178 7.35 9.85 4.32
C ASN A 178 6.72 11.02 5.07
N VAL A 179 6.51 10.84 6.38
CA VAL A 179 6.09 11.91 7.27
C VAL A 179 7.32 12.49 7.96
N ILE A 180 7.55 13.80 7.80
CA ILE A 180 8.62 14.54 8.48
C ILE A 180 7.98 15.73 9.19
N GLY A 181 7.90 15.67 10.52
CA GLY A 181 7.14 16.64 11.30
C GLY A 181 5.68 16.70 10.84
N LYS A 182 5.19 17.89 10.49
CA LYS A 182 3.82 18.09 9.96
C LYS A 182 3.68 17.88 8.45
N TYR A 183 4.73 17.44 7.77
CA TYR A 183 4.78 17.40 6.32
C TYR A 183 4.76 15.97 5.80
N MET A 184 3.96 15.72 4.76
CA MET A 184 4.16 14.59 3.87
C MET A 184 5.20 15.01 2.83
N VAL A 185 6.35 14.33 2.83
CA VAL A 185 7.46 14.59 1.90
C VAL A 185 7.43 13.55 0.80
N ILE A 186 7.31 14.01 -0.43
CA ILE A 186 7.33 13.18 -1.64
C ILE A 186 8.73 13.22 -2.25
N SER A 187 9.32 12.06 -2.51
CA SER A 187 10.68 11.95 -3.07
C SER A 187 10.71 10.96 -4.24
N PHE A 188 11.61 11.24 -5.19
CA PHE A 188 11.85 10.41 -6.38
C PHE A 188 10.60 10.23 -7.28
N GLY A 189 10.58 9.14 -8.05
CA GLY A 189 9.51 8.76 -8.96
C GLY A 189 9.50 9.50 -10.29
N LYS A 190 8.59 9.08 -11.16
CA LYS A 190 8.38 9.63 -12.51
C LYS A 190 7.10 10.43 -12.55
N TYR A 191 7.12 11.60 -13.19
CA TYR A 191 5.96 12.43 -13.45
C TYR A 191 5.96 12.88 -14.91
N LYS A 192 4.80 13.29 -15.41
CA LYS A 192 4.66 13.80 -16.78
C LYS A 192 5.34 15.17 -16.89
N ILE A 193 6.26 15.32 -17.86
CA ILE A 193 6.80 16.63 -18.28
C ILE A 193 5.72 17.35 -19.08
#